data_AF-A0A3D3I918-F1
#
_entry.id   AF-A0A3D3I918-F1
#
_cell.length_a   1.000
_cell.length_b   1.000
_cell.length_c   1.000
_cell.angle_alpha   90.00
_cell.angle_beta   90.00
_cell.angle_gamma   90.00
#
_symmetry.space_group_name_H-M   'P 1'
#
loop_
_entity.id
_entity.type
_entity.pdbx_description
1 polymer ?
#
loop_
_entity_poly.entity_id
_entity_poly.type
_entity_poly.pdbx_seq_one_letter_code
_entity_poly.pdbx_strand_id
1 'polypeptide(L)'
;MKILDVLKNRTVLITIGVFVLGLLFGWLLFGGSGSESSQSLPEGHALEDHQKGSVWTCSMHPQIRSDKPGKCPICGMTLIPLESDNTENNDESDQYTVKFSNAAMKIAEVEMSTIEKKAPYKEVYLPGKVMADERNISALTARYPGRIEKLTINYTGQKVSKGQVLAKIYSPELV
;
A
#
# COMPACT_ATOMS: atom_id res chain seq x y z
N MET A 1 39.84 -44.00 -29.60
CA MET A 1 38.53 -44.54 -30.02
C MET A 1 37.75 -45.02 -28.78
N LYS A 2 37.33 -44.09 -27.90
CA LYS A 2 36.46 -44.34 -26.72
C LYS A 2 35.57 -43.14 -26.33
N ILE A 3 35.80 -41.95 -26.92
CA ILE A 3 35.04 -40.72 -26.64
C ILE A 3 33.66 -40.70 -27.31
N LEU A 4 33.50 -41.35 -28.47
CA LEU A 4 32.21 -41.37 -29.19
C LEU A 4 31.14 -42.26 -28.52
N ASP A 5 31.52 -43.26 -27.72
CA ASP A 5 30.57 -44.10 -27.00
C ASP A 5 30.05 -43.45 -25.71
N VAL A 6 30.83 -42.56 -25.11
CA VAL A 6 30.43 -41.79 -23.92
C VAL A 6 29.35 -40.75 -24.26
N LEU A 7 29.39 -40.20 -25.48
CA LEU A 7 28.40 -39.22 -25.97
C LEU A 7 27.06 -39.84 -26.39
N LYS A 8 26.99 -41.16 -26.59
CA LYS A 8 25.76 -41.87 -27.02
C LYS A 8 24.93 -42.36 -25.84
N ASN A 9 25.34 -42.07 -24.60
CA ASN A 9 24.57 -42.42 -23.41
C ASN A 9 23.66 -41.25 -23.02
N ARG A 10 22.35 -41.47 -23.07
CA ARG A 10 21.33 -40.43 -22.82
C ARG A 10 21.47 -39.82 -21.42
N THR A 11 21.94 -40.57 -20.43
CA THR A 11 22.25 -40.07 -19.09
C THR A 11 23.45 -39.12 -19.06
N VAL A 12 24.47 -39.34 -19.88
CA VAL A 12 25.66 -38.46 -19.96
C VAL A 12 25.33 -37.16 -20.69
N LEU A 13 24.48 -37.22 -21.72
CA LEU A 13 23.96 -36.01 -22.37
C LEU A 13 23.10 -35.17 -21.43
N ILE A 14 22.29 -35.81 -20.57
CA ILE A 14 21.48 -35.10 -19.58
C ILE A 14 22.35 -34.48 -18.49
N THR A 15 23.40 -35.16 -17.99
CA THR A 15 24.28 -34.58 -16.96
C THR A 15 25.11 -33.43 -17.48
N ILE A 16 25.62 -33.50 -18.72
CA ILE A 16 26.29 -32.37 -19.37
C ILE A 16 25.30 -31.21 -19.58
N GLY A 17 24.07 -31.49 -20.00
CA GLY A 17 23.01 -30.49 -20.15
C GLY A 17 22.70 -29.76 -18.84
N VAL A 18 22.55 -30.49 -17.73
CA VAL A 18 22.32 -29.91 -16.39
C VAL A 18 23.53 -29.10 -15.92
N PHE A 19 24.75 -29.55 -16.20
CA PHE A 19 25.97 -28.84 -15.83
C PHE A 19 26.13 -27.52 -16.61
N VAL A 20 25.88 -27.53 -17.92
CA VAL A 20 25.92 -26.32 -18.76
C VAL A 20 24.79 -25.36 -18.39
N LEU A 21 23.58 -25.87 -18.14
CA LEU A 21 22.45 -25.05 -17.69
C LEU A 21 22.74 -24.41 -16.33
N GLY A 22 23.37 -25.15 -15.40
CA GLY A 22 23.78 -24.66 -14.10
C GLY A 22 24.87 -23.58 -14.18
N LEU A 23 25.88 -23.77 -15.03
CA LEU A 23 26.90 -22.74 -15.29
C LEU A 23 26.30 -21.48 -15.92
N LEU A 24 25.35 -21.64 -16.84
CA LEU A 24 24.69 -20.51 -17.51
C LEU A 24 23.78 -19.75 -16.53
N PHE A 25 23.04 -20.46 -15.68
CA PHE A 25 22.25 -19.84 -14.60
C PHE A 25 23.15 -19.16 -13.55
N GLY A 26 24.27 -19.77 -13.20
CA GLY A 26 25.25 -19.18 -12.27
C GLY A 26 25.85 -17.88 -12.82
N TRP A 27 26.20 -17.86 -14.11
CA TRP A 27 26.68 -16.64 -14.76
C TRP A 27 25.60 -15.57 -14.88
N LEU A 28 24.33 -15.96 -15.12
CA LEU A 28 23.22 -15.00 -15.19
C LEU A 28 22.91 -14.35 -13.82
N LEU A 29 23.03 -15.09 -12.72
CA LEU A 29 22.71 -14.59 -11.38
C LEU A 29 23.89 -13.91 -10.67
N PHE A 30 25.14 -14.23 -11.02
CA PHE A 30 26.34 -13.71 -10.34
C PHE A 30 27.32 -12.96 -11.27
N GLY A 31 27.07 -12.93 -12.59
CA GLY A 31 27.95 -12.30 -13.60
C GLY A 31 27.80 -10.77 -13.74
N GLY A 32 27.26 -10.11 -12.72
CA GLY A 32 27.02 -8.66 -12.69
C GLY A 32 27.81 -7.97 -11.58
N SER A 33 29.13 -8.07 -11.59
CA SER A 33 30.15 -7.16 -11.00
C SER A 33 31.46 -7.94 -10.98
N GLY A 34 32.44 -7.56 -11.78
CA GLY A 34 33.34 -6.46 -11.40
C GLY A 34 34.71 -7.08 -11.23
N SER A 35 35.47 -7.08 -12.32
CA SER A 35 36.90 -7.35 -12.33
C SER A 35 37.61 -6.40 -11.37
N GLU A 36 38.31 -6.93 -10.38
CA GLU A 36 39.49 -6.24 -9.86
C GLU A 36 40.54 -7.23 -9.36
N SER A 37 41.72 -7.00 -9.88
CA SER A 37 42.91 -7.82 -9.83
C SER A 37 43.79 -7.33 -8.68
N SER A 38 44.15 -8.27 -7.80
CA SER A 38 45.50 -8.53 -7.26
C SER A 38 46.37 -7.44 -6.61
N GLN A 39 47.16 -7.91 -5.62
CA GLN A 39 48.39 -7.32 -5.04
C GLN A 39 48.15 -6.28 -3.92
N SER A 40 48.87 -6.22 -2.81
CA SER A 40 49.89 -7.04 -2.14
C SER A 40 50.14 -6.37 -0.78
N LEU A 41 50.47 -7.14 0.27
CA LEU A 41 51.04 -6.61 1.52
C LEU A 41 52.26 -5.71 1.23
N PRO A 42 52.46 -4.64 2.03
CA PRO A 42 53.57 -4.71 2.97
C PRO A 42 53.22 -4.23 4.38
N GLU A 43 53.83 -4.91 5.35
CA GLU A 43 53.91 -4.52 6.75
C GLU A 43 54.73 -3.24 6.94
N GLY A 44 54.24 -2.42 7.88
CA GLY A 44 55.09 -1.74 8.86
C GLY A 44 55.66 -0.39 8.46
N HIS A 45 54.90 0.69 8.68
CA HIS A 45 55.48 1.92 9.23
C HIS A 45 54.52 2.58 10.22
N ALA A 46 55.08 2.85 11.39
CA ALA A 46 54.47 3.49 12.53
C ALA A 46 54.27 5.00 12.30
N LEU A 47 53.15 5.47 12.85
CA LEU A 47 52.90 6.77 13.50
C LEU A 47 53.15 8.08 12.74
N GLU A 48 52.12 8.94 12.88
CA GLU A 48 52.02 10.40 12.64
C GLU A 48 51.56 10.80 11.23
N ASP A 49 50.24 11.02 11.08
CA ASP A 49 49.49 12.28 11.30
C ASP A 49 49.46 13.10 10.00
N HIS A 50 48.27 13.24 9.42
CA HIS A 50 47.73 14.49 8.89
C HIS A 50 46.25 14.31 8.55
N GLN A 51 45.43 14.67 9.54
CA GLN A 51 44.18 15.44 9.43
C GLN A 51 43.40 15.42 8.09
N LYS A 52 42.20 14.84 8.15
CA LYS A 52 40.98 15.48 7.63
C LYS A 52 39.93 15.50 8.72
N GLY A 53 39.95 16.55 9.54
CA GLY A 53 38.80 17.05 10.32
C GLY A 53 37.88 16.06 11.04
N SER A 54 38.35 14.88 11.47
CA SER A 54 37.51 13.91 12.15
C SER A 54 37.48 14.20 13.65
N VAL A 55 36.33 14.66 14.14
CA VAL A 55 36.09 14.82 15.57
C VAL A 55 35.81 13.44 16.16
N TRP A 56 36.50 13.06 17.23
CA TRP A 56 36.32 11.77 17.89
C TRP A 56 35.37 11.90 19.08
N THR A 57 34.44 10.95 19.25
CA THR A 57 33.47 10.96 20.34
C THR A 57 33.28 9.60 21.01
N CYS A 58 32.68 9.59 22.20
CA CYS A 58 32.36 8.38 22.95
C CYS A 58 30.87 8.03 22.77
N SER A 59 30.55 6.79 22.37
CA SER A 59 29.16 6.34 22.16
C SER A 59 28.23 6.54 23.36
N MET A 60 28.79 6.54 24.57
CA MET A 60 28.02 6.69 25.82
C MET A 60 28.02 8.13 26.36
N HIS A 61 28.98 8.95 25.94
CA HIS A 61 29.14 10.34 26.38
C HIS A 61 29.43 11.27 25.19
N PRO A 62 28.41 11.62 24.38
CA PRO A 62 28.58 12.37 23.13
C PRO A 62 29.07 13.81 23.30
N GLN A 63 29.03 14.33 24.53
CA GLN A 63 29.50 15.67 24.88
C GLN A 63 31.04 15.79 24.80
N ILE A 64 31.75 14.67 24.83
CA ILE A 64 33.21 14.63 24.75
C ILE A 64 33.59 14.55 23.28
N ARG A 65 34.21 15.63 22.79
CA ARG A 65 34.71 15.77 21.42
C ARG A 65 36.20 16.04 21.48
N SER A 66 36.99 15.15 20.89
CA SER A 66 38.45 15.22 20.83
C SER A 66 38.89 15.32 19.38
N ASP A 67 39.92 16.10 19.10
CA ASP A 67 40.60 16.17 17.80
C ASP A 67 41.50 14.95 17.55
N LYS A 68 41.75 14.14 18.58
CA LYS A 68 42.66 12.99 18.55
C LYS A 68 42.00 11.70 19.02
N PRO A 69 42.43 10.54 18.49
CA PRO A 69 42.03 9.25 19.03
C PRO A 69 42.54 9.10 20.47
N GLY A 70 41.73 8.52 21.34
CA GLY A 70 42.06 8.41 22.76
C GLY A 70 41.02 7.62 23.55
N LYS A 71 41.13 7.67 24.89
CA LYS A 71 40.13 7.08 25.80
C LYS A 71 39.24 8.17 26.38
N CYS A 72 37.96 7.86 26.55
CA CYS A 72 37.00 8.73 27.20
C CYS A 72 37.38 8.95 28.67
N PRO A 73 37.51 10.21 29.15
CA PRO A 73 37.87 10.49 30.55
C PRO A 73 36.79 10.11 31.57
N ILE A 74 35.55 9.89 31.12
CA ILE A 74 34.42 9.53 32.01
C ILE A 74 34.29 8.01 32.16
N CYS A 75 34.35 7.26 31.05
CA CYS A 75 34.08 5.81 31.06
C CYS A 75 35.24 4.92 30.59
N GLY A 76 36.38 5.51 30.21
CA GLY A 76 37.58 4.77 29.82
C GLY A 76 37.52 4.02 28.49
N MET A 77 36.37 4.03 27.80
CA MET A 77 36.20 3.41 26.49
C MET A 77 36.91 4.20 25.38
N THR A 78 37.39 3.52 24.35
CA THR A 78 38.07 4.13 23.21
C THR A 78 37.13 5.05 22.43
N LEU A 79 37.60 6.24 22.05
CA LEU A 79 36.87 7.19 21.23
C LEU A 79 36.78 6.68 19.79
N ILE A 80 35.66 6.96 19.14
CA ILE A 80 35.32 6.52 17.77
C ILE A 80 35.23 7.78 16.89
N PRO A 81 35.71 7.75 15.64
CA PRO A 81 35.68 8.93 14.77
C PRO A 81 34.23 9.24 14.38
N LEU A 82 33.83 10.51 14.48
CA LEU A 82 32.61 11.00 13.85
C LEU A 82 32.93 11.32 12.39
N GLU A 83 32.20 10.66 11.50
CA GLU A 83 32.09 11.10 10.12
C GLU A 83 31.27 12.40 10.12
N SER A 84 31.94 13.52 9.91
CA SER A 84 31.25 14.74 9.54
C SER A 84 30.88 14.60 8.06
N ASP A 85 29.60 14.39 7.79
CA ASP A 85 29.02 14.56 6.45
C ASP A 85 29.10 16.04 6.08
N ASN A 86 30.31 16.55 5.85
CA ASN A 86 30.55 17.87 5.27
C ASN A 86 30.24 17.78 3.78
N THR A 87 28.96 17.58 3.47
CA THR A 87 28.43 17.99 2.19
C THR A 87 27.89 19.39 2.39
N GLU A 88 28.81 20.36 2.56
CA GLU A 88 28.51 21.79 2.43
C GLU A 88 28.26 22.10 0.95
N ASN A 89 27.22 21.51 0.38
CA ASN A 89 26.55 22.07 -0.79
C ASN A 89 25.37 22.85 -0.22
N ASN A 90 25.61 24.12 0.08
CA ASN A 90 24.56 25.08 0.41
C ASN A 90 23.81 25.42 -0.90
N ASP A 91 23.14 24.42 -1.47
CA ASP A 91 22.15 24.63 -2.51
C ASP A 91 20.85 25.02 -1.80
N GLU A 92 20.32 26.22 -2.07
CA GLU A 92 19.05 26.74 -1.52
C GLU A 92 17.85 25.79 -1.72
N SER A 93 17.99 24.76 -2.58
CA SER A 93 16.99 23.72 -2.83
C SER A 93 16.85 22.70 -1.70
N ASP A 94 17.84 22.57 -0.81
CA ASP A 94 17.82 21.58 0.27
C ASP A 94 17.05 22.04 1.51
N GLN A 95 16.57 23.29 1.55
CA GLN A 95 15.80 23.84 2.67
C GLN A 95 14.48 23.06 2.94
N TYR A 96 13.94 22.35 1.94
CA TYR A 96 12.68 21.61 2.05
C TYR A 96 12.85 20.08 2.01
N THR A 97 14.08 19.56 2.06
CA THR A 97 14.35 18.12 1.94
C THR A 97 14.85 17.55 3.27
N VAL A 98 14.06 16.69 3.89
CA VAL A 98 14.51 15.90 5.06
C VAL A 98 15.23 14.65 4.57
N LYS A 99 16.53 14.55 4.87
CA LYS A 99 17.37 13.40 4.51
C LYS A 99 17.36 12.37 5.65
N PHE A 100 17.16 11.10 5.30
CA PHE A 100 17.21 9.98 6.24
C PHE A 100 18.36 9.03 5.89
N SER A 101 19.02 8.49 6.92
CA SER A 101 19.94 7.37 6.75
C SER A 101 19.18 6.06 6.50
N ASN A 102 19.82 5.08 5.85
CA ASN A 102 19.19 3.78 5.55
C ASN A 102 18.73 3.05 6.83
N ALA A 103 19.50 3.16 7.91
CA ALA A 103 19.12 2.62 9.22
C ALA A 103 17.91 3.35 9.82
N ALA A 104 17.86 4.69 9.70
CA ALA A 104 16.73 5.48 10.18
C ALA A 104 15.43 5.14 9.41
N MET A 105 15.50 4.96 8.08
CA MET A 105 14.34 4.54 7.29
C MET A 105 13.80 3.16 7.72
N LYS A 106 14.70 2.22 8.04
CA LYS A 106 14.32 0.87 8.49
C LYS A 106 13.67 0.85 9.86
N ILE A 107 14.15 1.66 10.80
CA ILE A 107 13.56 1.79 12.14
C ILE A 107 12.22 2.51 12.09
N ALA A 108 12.07 3.46 11.16
CA ALA A 108 10.86 4.25 10.99
C ALA A 108 9.74 3.52 10.20
N GLU A 109 9.99 2.31 9.69
CA GLU A 109 9.02 1.47 8.96
C GLU A 109 8.21 2.25 7.90
N VAL A 110 8.89 3.07 7.10
CA VAL A 110 8.23 3.95 6.14
C VAL A 110 7.57 3.14 5.02
N GLU A 111 6.25 3.24 4.90
CA GLU A 111 5.48 2.69 3.78
C GLU A 111 5.24 3.76 2.71
N MET A 112 5.52 3.41 1.45
CA MET A 112 5.33 4.30 0.30
C MET A 112 4.28 3.73 -0.64
N SER A 113 3.43 4.59 -1.18
CA SER A 113 2.49 4.25 -2.25
C SER A 113 2.62 5.25 -3.39
N THR A 114 2.43 4.78 -4.62
CA THR A 114 2.44 5.63 -5.81
C THR A 114 1.16 6.44 -5.89
N ILE A 115 1.26 7.72 -6.27
CA ILE A 115 0.09 8.57 -6.46
C ILE A 115 -0.70 8.17 -7.72
N GLU A 116 -2.03 8.09 -7.59
CA GLU A 116 -2.94 7.81 -8.71
C GLU A 116 -4.02 8.90 -8.81
N LYS A 117 -4.33 9.35 -10.03
CA LYS A 117 -5.49 10.22 -10.28
C LYS A 117 -6.73 9.35 -10.52
N LYS A 118 -7.70 9.40 -9.60
CA LYS A 118 -8.97 8.69 -9.71
C LYS A 118 -10.14 9.61 -9.42
N ALA A 119 -11.26 9.41 -10.11
CA ALA A 119 -12.52 10.07 -9.77
C ALA A 119 -13.05 9.48 -8.46
N PRO A 120 -13.24 10.28 -7.40
CA PRO A 120 -13.75 9.77 -6.14
C PRO A 120 -15.23 9.38 -6.32
N TYR A 121 -15.58 8.18 -5.86
CA TYR A 121 -16.97 7.79 -5.67
C TYR A 121 -17.18 7.41 -4.21
N LYS A 122 -18.37 7.72 -3.70
CA LYS A 122 -18.80 7.34 -2.36
C LYS A 122 -20.14 6.64 -2.49
N GLU A 123 -20.20 5.39 -2.07
CA GLU A 123 -21.47 4.69 -1.94
C GLU A 123 -22.17 5.20 -0.68
N VAL A 124 -23.45 5.55 -0.80
CA VAL A 124 -24.28 6.03 0.31
C VAL A 124 -25.54 5.19 0.37
N TYR A 125 -25.82 4.62 1.54
CA TYR A 125 -27.05 3.88 1.80
C TYR A 125 -28.14 4.83 2.28
N LEU A 126 -29.20 4.96 1.50
CA LEU A 126 -30.34 5.84 1.81
C LEU A 126 -31.58 4.98 2.10
N PRO A 127 -32.06 4.93 3.36
CA PRO A 127 -33.31 4.23 3.66
C PRO A 127 -34.49 5.00 3.06
N GLY A 128 -35.39 4.28 2.40
CA GLY A 128 -36.63 4.82 1.83
C GLY A 128 -37.87 4.08 2.33
N LYS A 129 -39.04 4.69 2.14
CA LYS A 129 -40.34 4.06 2.40
C LYS A 129 -41.13 3.95 1.09
N VAL A 130 -41.85 2.86 0.91
CA VAL A 130 -42.80 2.71 -0.20
C VAL A 130 -44.10 3.42 0.18
N MET A 131 -44.49 4.42 -0.61
CA MET A 131 -45.73 5.17 -0.43
C MET A 131 -46.65 4.93 -1.63
N ALA A 132 -47.96 4.97 -1.39
CA ALA A 132 -48.94 4.90 -2.47
C ALA A 132 -48.83 6.13 -3.36
N ASP A 133 -49.02 5.96 -4.68
CA ASP A 133 -49.06 7.07 -5.62
C ASP A 133 -50.36 7.85 -5.42
N GLU A 134 -50.25 9.08 -4.90
CA GLU A 134 -51.39 9.96 -4.63
C GLU A 134 -52.22 10.25 -5.88
N ARG A 135 -51.62 10.20 -7.07
CA ARG A 135 -52.32 10.42 -8.35
C ARG A 135 -53.28 9.29 -8.72
N ASN A 136 -53.09 8.11 -8.13
CA ASN A 136 -53.95 6.95 -8.33
C ASN A 136 -55.02 6.80 -7.24
N ILE A 137 -55.16 7.79 -6.37
CA ILE A 137 -56.21 7.81 -5.34
C ILE A 137 -57.44 8.52 -5.93
N SER A 138 -58.58 7.83 -5.95
CA SER A 138 -59.86 8.37 -6.42
C SER A 138 -60.90 8.27 -5.30
N ALA A 139 -61.56 9.39 -4.99
CA ALA A 139 -62.70 9.42 -4.08
C ALA A 139 -64.00 9.40 -4.89
N LEU A 140 -64.84 8.39 -4.65
CA LEU A 140 -66.17 8.31 -5.26
C LEU A 140 -67.22 8.80 -4.27
N THR A 141 -68.01 9.80 -4.66
CA THR A 141 -69.06 10.38 -3.83
C THR A 141 -70.43 10.12 -4.47
N ALA A 142 -71.43 9.84 -3.64
CA ALA A 142 -72.81 9.74 -4.10
C ALA A 142 -73.30 11.12 -4.56
N ARG A 143 -73.88 11.19 -5.76
CA ARG A 143 -74.40 12.45 -6.33
C ARG A 143 -75.76 12.86 -5.75
N TYR A 144 -76.46 11.93 -5.12
CA TYR A 144 -77.79 12.12 -4.54
C TYR A 144 -77.82 11.56 -3.12
N PRO A 145 -78.60 12.17 -2.20
CA PRO A 145 -78.81 11.61 -0.87
C PRO A 145 -79.56 10.28 -0.96
N GLY A 146 -79.19 9.32 -0.14
CA GLY A 146 -79.81 8.00 -0.15
C GLY A 146 -79.35 7.10 0.98
N ARG A 147 -80.08 5.99 1.17
CA ARG A 147 -79.74 4.95 2.15
C ARG A 147 -78.94 3.85 1.47
N ILE A 148 -77.84 3.42 2.09
CA ILE A 148 -77.06 2.26 1.63
C ILE A 148 -77.89 1.00 1.87
N GLU A 149 -78.21 0.26 0.80
CA GLU A 149 -78.93 -1.02 0.89
C GLU A 149 -77.96 -2.19 1.07
N LYS A 150 -76.83 -2.15 0.36
CA LYS A 150 -75.82 -3.21 0.38
C LYS A 150 -74.44 -2.63 0.15
N LEU A 151 -73.51 -2.99 1.03
CA LEU A 151 -72.08 -2.68 0.89
C LEU A 151 -71.35 -3.94 0.42
N THR A 152 -70.79 -3.90 -0.80
CA THR A 152 -70.05 -5.05 -1.37
C THR A 152 -68.59 -5.08 -0.89
N ILE A 153 -68.02 -3.90 -0.61
CA ILE A 153 -66.65 -3.72 -0.10
C ILE A 153 -66.72 -3.17 1.31
N ASN A 154 -66.34 -3.96 2.30
CA ASN A 154 -66.61 -3.68 3.72
C ASN A 154 -65.36 -3.41 4.57
N TYR A 155 -64.15 -3.39 4.00
CA TYR A 155 -62.93 -3.04 4.73
C TYR A 155 -61.90 -2.30 3.86
N THR A 156 -61.06 -1.49 4.51
CA THR A 156 -59.97 -0.75 3.88
C THR A 156 -58.82 -1.69 3.52
N GLY A 157 -58.28 -1.56 2.32
CA GLY A 157 -57.23 -2.44 1.79
C GLY A 157 -57.75 -3.64 0.99
N GLN A 158 -59.07 -3.81 0.90
CA GLN A 158 -59.67 -4.78 -0.02
C GLN A 158 -59.33 -4.41 -1.47
N LYS A 159 -58.80 -5.37 -2.23
CA LYS A 159 -58.49 -5.17 -3.65
C LYS A 159 -59.78 -5.02 -4.46
N VAL A 160 -59.82 -4.00 -5.31
CA VAL A 160 -60.95 -3.72 -6.21
C VAL A 160 -60.46 -3.53 -7.65
N SER A 161 -61.31 -3.87 -8.62
CA SER A 161 -61.06 -3.71 -10.05
C SER A 161 -61.95 -2.63 -10.67
N LYS A 162 -61.51 -2.03 -11.78
CA LYS A 162 -62.31 -1.03 -12.50
C LYS A 162 -63.66 -1.62 -12.92
N GLY A 163 -64.75 -0.93 -12.58
CA GLY A 163 -66.12 -1.36 -12.87
C GLY A 163 -66.74 -2.28 -11.81
N GLN A 164 -66.01 -2.65 -10.76
CA GLN A 164 -66.56 -3.43 -9.65
C GLN A 164 -67.55 -2.60 -8.83
N VAL A 165 -68.71 -3.18 -8.51
CA VAL A 165 -69.74 -2.53 -7.70
C VAL A 165 -69.26 -2.42 -6.25
N LEU A 166 -69.19 -1.18 -5.74
CA LEU A 166 -68.77 -0.90 -4.36
C LEU A 166 -69.95 -0.96 -3.38
N ALA A 167 -71.08 -0.36 -3.74
CA ALA A 167 -72.28 -0.29 -2.91
C ALA A 167 -73.56 -0.15 -3.76
N LYS A 168 -74.71 -0.52 -3.19
CA LYS A 168 -76.04 -0.20 -3.70
C LYS A 168 -76.69 0.84 -2.79
N ILE A 169 -77.22 1.90 -3.38
CA ILE A 169 -77.83 3.03 -2.67
C ILE A 169 -79.23 3.21 -3.22
N TYR A 170 -80.21 3.33 -2.33
CA TYR A 170 -81.57 3.73 -2.65
C TYR A 170 -81.74 5.23 -2.39
N SER A 171 -82.21 5.98 -3.39
CA SER A 171 -82.50 7.41 -3.29
C SER A 171 -83.95 7.68 -3.69
N PRO A 172 -84.78 8.25 -2.78
CA PRO A 172 -86.16 8.60 -3.11
C PRO A 172 -86.30 9.64 -4.22
N GLU A 173 -85.27 10.47 -4.46
CA GLU A 173 -85.31 11.58 -5.42
C GLU A 173 -85.09 11.12 -6.89
N LEU A 174 -84.77 9.85 -7.11
CA LEU A 174 -84.50 9.27 -8.43
C LEU A 174 -85.67 8.47 -9.01
N VAL A 175 -86.83 8.47 -8.33
CA VAL A 175 -88.04 7.71 -8.69
C VAL A 175 -89.13 8.64 -9.16
#